data_AF-A0A2P4Q990-F1
#
_entry.id   AF-A0A2P4Q990-F1
#
_cell.length_a   1.000
_cell.length_b   1.000
_cell.length_c   1.000
_cell.angle_alpha   90.00
_cell.angle_beta   90.00
_cell.angle_gamma   90.00
#
_symmetry.space_group_name_H-M   'P 1'
#
loop_
_entity.id
_entity.type
_entity.pdbx_description
1 polymer ?
#
loop_
_entity_poly.entity_id
_entity_poly.type
_entity_poly.pdbx_seq_one_letter_code
_entity_poly.pdbx_strand_id
1 'polypeptide(L)'
;MPVELKTRHNLNLCDYHLWQIYRYKDRRGIINPDFSNQNQRYNPNFKFKKRILSQIFGQMACNGIHYGILSNYSDTYFLKREETDPNTLYVSRVVQPADVNPTLRQCFYYISQLVNNDNVGNRLGRVVLDNFSSDNDDDEDDSDDDDDDADDPNDPDYDDNDSSSGKRKRKQIPSAKTSSKKSRKTIASSSKVIATVDEYIGGGSFGKIFSGYYDNQAVAWKTCDACKQKEEMKTLIHEAQIYSILKECQGRVVPCLFYKGYIYDGYLFALAMQLIEDSRHIDPTRLTKEEKSFIVNQLREIHKFGVLHNDIATRNILYEPKSRNYFFIDFGLSVIVDNESPKLGKEERRLKKLLQL
;
A
#
# COMPACT_ATOMS: atom_id res chain seq x y z
N MET A 1 -1.06 19.88 30.13
CA MET A 1 0.24 19.25 30.44
C MET A 1 0.72 18.51 29.22
N PRO A 2 1.95 18.74 28.75
CA PRO A 2 2.47 18.02 27.60
C PRO A 2 2.85 16.59 28.00
N VAL A 3 2.46 15.62 27.16
CA VAL A 3 3.05 14.27 27.20
C VAL A 3 4.54 14.43 26.88
N GLU A 4 5.39 14.11 27.85
CA GLU A 4 6.84 14.27 27.68
C GLU A 4 7.43 13.16 26.81
N LEU A 5 7.88 13.53 25.61
CA LEU A 5 8.53 12.66 24.64
C LEU A 5 10.05 12.69 24.86
N LYS A 6 10.51 12.02 25.92
CA LYS A 6 11.90 12.13 26.40
C LYS A 6 12.86 11.12 25.78
N THR A 7 12.37 9.95 25.36
CA THR A 7 13.25 8.90 24.84
C THR A 7 13.37 9.01 23.32
N ARG A 8 14.58 9.23 22.82
CA ARG A 8 14.88 9.26 21.39
C ARG A 8 15.40 7.89 20.93
N HIS A 9 14.75 7.32 19.93
CA HIS A 9 15.25 6.13 19.25
C HIS A 9 15.59 6.47 17.81
N ASN A 10 16.89 6.50 17.50
CA ASN A 10 17.34 6.45 16.12
C ASN A 10 17.21 4.99 15.65
N LEU A 11 16.27 4.73 14.75
CA LEU A 11 16.01 3.36 14.28
C LEU A 11 17.14 2.84 13.36
N ASN A 12 18.06 3.74 12.96
CA ASN A 12 19.18 3.52 12.05
C ASN A 12 18.75 2.67 10.87
N LEU A 13 17.84 3.24 10.07
CA LEU A 13 17.28 2.55 8.92
C LEU A 13 18.38 2.25 7.88
N CYS A 14 19.55 2.91 7.90
CA CYS A 14 20.57 2.93 6.83
C CYS A 14 19.93 2.92 5.41
N ASP A 15 20.65 2.49 4.38
CA ASP A 15 20.05 2.19 3.06
C ASP A 15 19.12 0.95 3.08
N TYR A 16 18.66 0.50 4.26
CA TYR A 16 17.86 -0.72 4.37
C TYR A 16 16.39 -0.45 4.07
N HIS A 17 15.80 -1.40 3.35
CA HIS A 17 14.36 -1.49 3.08
C HIS A 17 13.58 -1.56 4.41
N LEU A 18 12.40 -0.94 4.49
CA LEU A 18 11.50 -1.00 5.67
C LEU A 18 11.27 -2.46 6.12
N TRP A 19 11.32 -3.39 5.19
CA TRP A 19 11.21 -4.84 5.43
C TRP A 19 12.53 -5.60 5.65
N GLN A 20 13.69 -5.03 5.38
CA GLN A 20 14.95 -5.57 5.92
C GLN A 20 15.01 -5.36 7.45
N ILE A 21 14.34 -4.31 7.94
CA ILE A 21 14.04 -4.14 9.37
C ILE A 21 12.93 -5.10 9.80
N TYR A 22 11.93 -5.29 8.92
CA TYR A 22 11.00 -6.43 8.82
C TYR A 22 11.56 -7.78 9.29
N ARG A 23 12.53 -8.23 8.49
CA ARG A 23 12.93 -9.63 8.31
C ARG A 23 14.29 -9.95 8.91
N TYR A 24 15.21 -8.97 9.03
CA TYR A 24 16.63 -9.24 9.27
C TYR A 24 17.29 -8.56 10.49
N LYS A 25 16.62 -7.72 11.28
CA LYS A 25 17.27 -7.12 12.48
C LYS A 25 16.66 -7.60 13.80
N ASP A 26 17.14 -8.79 14.16
CA ASP A 26 17.70 -9.15 15.48
C ASP A 26 16.78 -9.11 16.72
N ARG A 27 16.88 -10.16 17.54
CA ARG A 27 16.18 -10.32 18.84
C ARG A 27 16.68 -9.35 19.93
N ARG A 28 17.53 -8.37 19.58
CA ARG A 28 18.20 -7.47 20.52
C ARG A 28 17.35 -6.23 20.81
N GLY A 29 17.27 -5.87 22.09
CA GLY A 29 16.61 -4.66 22.57
C GLY A 29 17.24 -3.38 22.03
N ILE A 30 16.51 -2.27 22.12
CA ILE A 30 16.94 -0.98 21.59
C ILE A 30 18.03 -0.39 22.49
N ILE A 31 19.19 -0.10 21.91
CA ILE A 31 20.34 0.47 22.61
C ILE A 31 20.12 1.97 22.76
N ASN A 32 20.22 2.47 23.99
CA ASN A 32 20.21 3.90 24.28
C ASN A 32 21.61 4.49 24.02
N PRO A 33 21.79 5.43 23.08
CA PRO A 33 23.10 5.99 22.77
C PRO A 33 23.67 6.89 23.88
N ASP A 34 22.85 7.35 24.84
CA ASP A 34 23.26 8.30 25.87
C ASP A 34 23.86 7.67 27.15
N PHE A 35 24.02 6.34 27.21
CA PHE A 35 24.59 5.67 28.38
C PHE A 35 25.98 5.09 28.08
N SER A 36 27.02 5.76 28.59
CA SER A 36 28.44 5.35 28.52
C SER A 36 28.78 4.10 29.33
N ASN A 37 27.84 3.60 30.15
CA ASN A 37 28.04 2.45 31.02
C ASN A 37 27.52 1.15 30.37
N GLN A 38 28.43 0.19 30.11
CA GLN A 38 28.11 -1.06 29.42
C GLN A 38 27.06 -1.92 30.13
N ASN A 39 26.89 -1.75 31.45
CA ASN A 39 25.95 -2.51 32.29
C ASN A 39 24.53 -1.89 32.39
N GLN A 40 24.25 -0.75 31.74
CA GLN A 40 22.94 -0.08 31.71
C GLN A 40 22.44 0.18 30.27
N ARG A 41 22.91 -0.61 29.31
CA ARG A 41 22.55 -0.47 27.88
C ARG A 41 21.10 -0.80 27.52
N TYR A 42 20.36 -1.41 28.45
CA TYR A 42 18.94 -1.70 28.31
C TYR A 42 18.19 -0.88 29.34
N ASN A 43 17.19 -0.11 28.92
CA ASN A 43 16.22 0.43 29.86
C ASN A 43 15.37 -0.75 30.37
N PRO A 44 15.50 -1.19 31.63
CA PRO A 44 14.76 -2.35 32.15
C PRO A 44 13.24 -2.11 32.16
N ASN A 45 12.80 -0.85 32.08
CA ASN A 45 11.39 -0.47 31.99
C ASN A 45 10.88 -0.40 30.54
N PHE A 46 11.75 -0.58 29.53
CA PHE A 46 11.37 -0.56 28.12
C PHE A 46 11.37 -1.98 27.54
N LYS A 47 10.30 -2.72 27.79
CA LYS A 47 10.11 -4.13 27.43
C LYS A 47 9.81 -4.39 25.94
N PHE A 48 10.08 -3.45 25.03
CA PHE A 48 9.65 -3.59 23.63
C PHE A 48 10.78 -4.04 22.68
N LYS A 49 10.46 -5.07 21.88
CA LYS A 49 11.33 -5.57 20.81
C LYS A 49 11.39 -4.52 19.70
N LYS A 50 12.59 -4.27 19.15
CA LYS A 50 12.83 -3.35 18.02
C LYS A 50 11.82 -3.52 16.88
N ARG A 51 11.43 -4.77 16.59
CA ARG A 51 10.41 -5.12 15.58
C ARG A 51 9.07 -4.37 15.74
N ILE A 52 8.56 -4.23 16.96
CA ILE A 52 7.25 -3.57 17.19
C ILE A 52 7.37 -2.06 16.92
N LEU A 53 8.45 -1.43 17.41
CA LEU A 53 8.70 -0.02 17.12
C LEU A 53 8.92 0.23 15.64
N SER A 54 9.67 -0.63 14.96
CA SER A 54 9.87 -0.53 13.52
C SER A 54 8.57 -0.72 12.73
N GLN A 55 7.68 -1.61 13.19
CA GLN A 55 6.37 -1.80 12.58
C GLN A 55 5.50 -0.54 12.71
N ILE A 56 5.29 -0.03 13.92
CA ILE A 56 4.46 1.18 14.10
C ILE A 56 5.10 2.40 13.45
N PHE A 57 6.43 2.52 13.48
CA PHE A 57 7.15 3.57 12.77
C PHE A 57 6.94 3.49 11.26
N GLY A 58 7.01 2.28 10.69
CA GLY A 58 6.70 2.06 9.28
C GLY A 58 5.28 2.48 8.93
N GLN A 59 4.29 2.12 9.76
CA GLN A 59 2.91 2.57 9.55
C GLN A 59 2.78 4.09 9.61
N MET A 60 3.38 4.71 10.62
CA MET A 60 3.40 6.16 10.79
C MET A 60 4.04 6.82 9.56
N ALA A 61 5.17 6.30 9.12
CA ALA A 61 5.93 6.88 8.04
C ALA A 61 5.32 6.69 6.65
N CYS A 62 4.79 5.51 6.35
CA CYS A 62 4.10 5.24 5.08
C CYS A 62 2.79 6.00 4.97
N ASN A 63 2.13 6.32 6.10
CA ASN A 63 0.89 7.10 6.09
C ASN A 63 1.10 8.62 6.23
N GLY A 64 2.34 9.08 6.44
CA GLY A 64 2.63 10.50 6.70
C GLY A 64 2.11 11.00 8.05
N ILE A 65 2.01 10.11 9.04
CA ILE A 65 1.48 10.42 10.38
C ILE A 65 2.65 10.71 11.33
N HIS A 66 2.57 11.82 12.07
CA HIS A 66 3.60 12.16 13.07
C HIS A 66 3.37 11.54 14.43
N TYR A 67 2.13 11.30 14.84
CA TYR A 67 1.82 10.82 16.19
C TYR A 67 1.23 9.41 16.17
N GLY A 68 1.68 8.57 17.09
CA GLY A 68 1.24 7.18 17.20
C GLY A 68 0.98 6.79 18.65
N ILE A 69 0.15 5.77 18.85
CA ILE A 69 -0.13 5.21 20.17
C ILE A 69 0.13 3.71 20.08
N LEU A 70 0.94 3.20 21.00
CA LEU A 70 1.18 1.78 21.18
C LEU A 70 0.70 1.39 22.58
N SER A 71 -0.24 0.46 22.67
CA SER A 71 -0.79 0.02 23.96
C SER A 71 -0.96 -1.49 23.98
N ASN A 72 -0.71 -2.10 25.14
CA ASN A 72 -1.05 -3.49 25.46
C ASN A 72 -2.12 -3.56 26.57
N TYR A 73 -2.94 -2.52 26.71
CA TYR A 73 -3.91 -2.28 27.80
C TYR A 73 -3.29 -1.90 29.15
N SER A 74 -2.22 -2.56 29.58
CA SER A 74 -1.55 -2.25 30.86
C SER A 74 -0.58 -1.08 30.74
N ASP A 75 0.15 -1.02 29.64
CA ASP A 75 1.19 -0.04 29.34
C ASP A 75 0.84 0.67 28.04
N THR A 76 0.85 2.01 28.07
CA THR A 76 0.63 2.85 26.88
C THR A 76 1.82 3.76 26.62
N TYR A 77 2.26 3.78 25.37
CA TYR A 77 3.34 4.59 24.86
C TYR A 77 2.80 5.54 23.79
N PHE A 78 3.16 6.80 23.91
CA PHE A 78 2.88 7.82 22.91
C PHE A 78 4.13 8.06 22.09
N LEU A 79 3.97 8.13 20.78
CA LEU A 79 5.03 8.17 19.81
C LEU A 79 4.95 9.47 19.00
N LYS A 80 6.11 10.04 18.68
CA LYS A 80 6.23 11.15 17.73
C LYS A 80 7.35 10.87 16.73
N ARG A 81 7.05 11.00 15.45
CA ARG A 81 8.00 11.05 14.35
C ARG A 81 8.17 12.51 13.93
N GLU A 82 9.40 12.94 13.69
CA GLU A 82 9.69 14.26 13.11
C GLU A 82 10.11 14.11 11.65
N GLU A 83 9.78 15.09 10.82
CA GLU A 83 10.16 15.10 9.40
C GLU A 83 11.62 15.46 9.21
N THR A 84 12.14 16.36 10.05
CA THR A 84 13.53 16.86 10.02
C THR A 84 14.54 15.77 10.34
N ASP A 85 14.12 14.70 11.02
CA ASP A 85 14.90 13.51 11.28
C ASP A 85 14.05 12.25 11.01
N PRO A 86 13.89 11.86 9.73
CA PRO A 86 12.90 10.87 9.29
C PRO A 86 13.21 9.44 9.74
N ASN A 87 14.29 9.24 10.50
CA ASN A 87 14.72 7.96 11.07
C ASN A 87 14.59 7.92 12.60
N THR A 88 14.14 9.02 13.21
CA THR A 88 14.02 9.15 14.65
C THR A 88 12.57 9.03 15.09
N LEU A 89 12.36 8.15 16.06
CA LEU A 89 11.10 7.99 16.78
C LEU A 89 11.30 8.45 18.23
N TYR A 90 10.52 9.43 18.65
CA TYR A 90 10.41 9.83 20.05
C TYR A 90 9.32 9.03 20.72
N VAL A 91 9.61 8.57 21.93
CA VAL A 91 8.71 7.73 22.72
C VAL A 91 8.56 8.35 24.11
N SER A 92 7.31 8.45 24.57
CA SER A 92 7.01 8.91 25.91
C SER A 92 7.50 7.91 26.96
N ARG A 93 7.52 8.34 28.22
CA ARG A 93 7.48 7.36 29.31
C ARG A 93 6.26 6.44 29.16
N VAL A 94 6.31 5.26 29.76
CA VAL A 94 5.11 4.43 29.89
C VAL A 94 4.07 5.18 30.71
N VAL A 95 2.82 5.16 30.25
CA VAL A 95 1.65 5.67 30.96
C VAL A 95 0.75 4.50 31.26
N GLN A 96 0.47 4.28 32.54
CA GLN A 96 -0.37 3.17 33.01
C GLN A 96 -1.77 3.70 33.38
N PRO A 97 -2.82 2.85 33.38
CA PRO A 97 -4.18 3.28 33.74
C PRO A 97 -4.30 3.92 35.12
N ALA A 98 -3.42 3.54 36.07
CA ALA A 98 -3.40 4.08 37.43
C ALA A 98 -2.65 5.42 37.57
N ASP A 99 -2.00 5.91 36.51
CA ASP A 99 -1.28 7.18 36.56
C ASP A 99 -2.25 8.36 36.74
N VAL A 100 -1.92 9.28 37.64
CA VAL A 100 -2.73 10.47 37.93
C VAL A 100 -2.14 11.78 37.40
N ASN A 101 -0.88 11.77 36.95
CA ASN A 101 -0.18 12.99 36.54
C ASN A 101 0.85 12.75 35.41
N PRO A 102 0.49 13.02 34.14
CA PRO A 102 -0.89 13.13 33.63
C PRO A 102 -1.64 11.79 33.69
N THR A 103 -2.97 11.83 33.72
CA THR A 103 -3.80 10.63 33.54
C THR A 103 -3.75 10.14 32.09
N LEU A 104 -4.03 8.85 31.87
CA LEU A 104 -4.10 8.27 30.52
C LEU A 104 -5.08 9.06 29.63
N ARG A 105 -6.25 9.44 30.16
CA ARG A 105 -7.25 10.27 29.46
C ARG A 105 -6.69 11.64 29.05
N GLN A 106 -5.94 12.30 29.93
CA GLN A 106 -5.30 13.58 29.62
C GLN A 106 -4.25 13.42 28.50
N CYS A 107 -3.49 12.34 28.50
CA CYS A 107 -2.53 12.03 27.43
C CYS A 107 -3.22 11.84 26.08
N PHE A 108 -4.30 11.03 26.04
CA PHE A 108 -5.09 10.83 24.83
C PHE A 108 -5.66 12.14 24.30
N TYR A 109 -6.25 12.96 25.18
CA TYR A 109 -6.77 14.27 24.79
C TYR A 109 -5.67 15.15 24.21
N TYR A 110 -4.52 15.24 24.88
CA TYR A 110 -3.40 16.06 24.42
C TYR A 110 -2.87 15.63 23.05
N ILE A 111 -2.62 14.34 22.85
CA ILE A 111 -2.16 13.82 21.56
C ILE A 111 -3.20 14.04 20.47
N SER A 112 -4.49 13.89 20.77
CA SER A 112 -5.57 14.18 19.81
C SER A 112 -5.58 15.65 19.39
N GLN A 113 -5.31 16.57 20.32
CA GLN A 113 -5.16 17.99 20.00
C GLN A 113 -3.93 18.25 19.12
N LEU A 114 -2.82 17.54 19.35
CA LEU A 114 -1.65 17.66 18.46
C LEU A 114 -1.98 17.17 17.06
N VAL A 115 -2.62 16.01 16.91
CA VAL A 115 -3.02 15.43 15.62
C VAL A 115 -3.99 16.34 14.85
N ASN A 116 -4.96 16.94 15.54
CA ASN A 116 -5.92 17.85 14.89
C ASN A 116 -5.27 19.14 14.35
N ASN A 117 -4.14 19.55 14.93
CA ASN A 117 -3.37 20.71 14.50
C ASN A 117 -2.17 20.34 13.63
N ASP A 118 -2.00 19.04 13.33
CA ASP A 118 -0.89 18.50 12.56
C ASP A 118 -1.27 18.43 11.08
N ASN A 119 -0.32 18.77 10.21
CA ASN A 119 -0.46 18.51 8.78
C ASN A 119 -0.01 17.07 8.50
N VAL A 120 -0.59 16.45 7.47
CA VAL A 120 -0.06 15.17 6.97
C VAL A 120 1.37 15.41 6.53
N GLY A 121 2.28 14.69 7.16
CA GLY A 121 3.70 14.87 6.91
C GLY A 121 4.24 14.06 5.75
N ASN A 122 5.50 14.35 5.42
CA ASN A 122 6.23 13.69 4.35
C ASN A 122 6.32 12.18 4.58
N ARG A 123 5.92 11.40 3.58
CA ARG A 123 6.11 9.95 3.59
C ARG A 123 7.60 9.63 3.43
N LEU A 124 8.04 8.48 3.94
CA LEU A 124 9.42 8.05 3.71
C LEU A 124 9.64 7.85 2.21
N GLY A 125 10.54 8.65 1.64
CA GLY A 125 10.90 8.61 0.23
C GLY A 125 11.68 7.33 -0.09
N ARG A 126 11.31 6.72 -1.23
CA ARG A 126 11.86 5.51 -1.86
C ARG A 126 11.17 4.20 -1.49
N VAL A 127 10.26 3.80 -2.38
CA VAL A 127 9.77 2.42 -2.52
C VAL A 127 10.63 1.76 -3.59
N VAL A 128 11.45 0.78 -3.21
CA VAL A 128 12.08 -0.11 -4.20
C VAL A 128 11.11 -1.28 -4.39
N LEU A 129 10.54 -1.38 -5.58
CA LEU A 129 9.63 -2.46 -5.94
C LEU A 129 10.42 -3.78 -6.04
N ASP A 130 10.07 -4.76 -5.22
CA ASP A 130 10.37 -6.17 -5.47
C ASP A 130 9.08 -6.85 -5.95
N ASN A 131 9.04 -7.16 -7.26
CA ASN A 131 8.33 -8.24 -7.96
C ASN A 131 7.03 -8.85 -7.38
N PHE A 132 6.13 -8.07 -6.79
CA PHE A 132 4.73 -8.49 -6.63
C PHE A 132 3.88 -7.86 -7.74
N SER A 133 4.24 -8.12 -9.00
CA SER A 133 3.26 -8.07 -10.09
C SER A 133 2.36 -9.29 -9.88
N SER A 134 1.15 -9.07 -9.37
CA SER A 134 0.10 -10.09 -9.36
C SER A 134 -0.48 -10.19 -10.77
N ASP A 135 0.32 -10.73 -11.70
CA ASP A 135 -0.21 -11.25 -12.96
C ASP A 135 -0.49 -12.76 -12.84
N ASN A 136 -0.82 -13.23 -11.63
CA ASN A 136 -1.40 -14.55 -11.42
C ASN A 136 -2.90 -14.35 -11.21
N ASP A 137 -3.63 -14.33 -12.32
CA ASP A 137 -4.97 -14.89 -12.36
C ASP A 137 -4.83 -16.38 -12.05
N ASP A 138 -5.12 -16.80 -10.81
CA ASP A 138 -5.35 -18.20 -10.47
C ASP A 138 -6.37 -18.22 -9.32
N ASP A 139 -7.62 -18.32 -9.76
CA ASP A 139 -8.78 -18.98 -9.16
C ASP A 139 -8.81 -19.19 -7.63
N GLU A 140 -9.76 -18.49 -7.00
CA GLU A 140 -10.41 -18.96 -5.78
C GLU A 140 -11.09 -20.30 -6.10
N ASP A 141 -10.52 -21.41 -5.62
CA ASP A 141 -11.29 -22.63 -5.37
C ASP A 141 -11.13 -23.01 -3.89
N ASP A 142 -12.17 -22.63 -3.14
CA ASP A 142 -12.54 -23.28 -1.90
C ASP A 142 -12.80 -24.78 -2.19
N SER A 143 -12.09 -25.66 -1.51
CA SER A 143 -12.61 -27.01 -1.22
C SER A 143 -12.14 -27.38 0.17
N ASP A 144 -13.07 -27.25 1.11
CA ASP A 144 -13.12 -28.09 2.29
C ASP A 144 -13.05 -29.56 1.83
N ASP A 145 -12.11 -30.32 2.36
CA ASP A 145 -12.29 -31.75 2.58
C ASP A 145 -11.48 -32.11 3.83
N ASP A 146 -12.24 -32.30 4.92
CA ASP A 146 -11.86 -33.13 6.05
C ASP A 146 -11.52 -34.54 5.53
N ASP A 147 -10.43 -35.11 6.01
CA ASP A 147 -10.41 -36.54 6.33
C ASP A 147 -9.35 -36.81 7.39
N ASP A 148 -9.86 -37.28 8.53
CA ASP A 148 -9.16 -37.97 9.58
C ASP A 148 -8.45 -39.20 9.02
N ASP A 149 -7.21 -39.45 9.43
CA ASP A 149 -6.84 -40.80 9.84
C ASP A 149 -5.65 -40.77 10.81
N ALA A 150 -5.95 -41.23 12.01
CA ALA A 150 -4.99 -41.59 13.03
C ALA A 150 -4.28 -42.88 12.60
N ASP A 151 -2.97 -42.99 12.86
CA ASP A 151 -2.46 -44.25 13.39
C ASP A 151 -1.17 -44.08 14.21
N ASP A 152 -1.17 -44.91 15.24
CA ASP A 152 -0.47 -44.92 16.51
C ASP A 152 1.04 -45.24 16.43
N PRO A 153 1.88 -44.75 17.36
CA PRO A 153 3.30 -45.08 17.45
C PRO A 153 3.53 -46.29 18.37
N ASN A 154 3.93 -47.44 17.84
CA ASN A 154 4.53 -48.52 18.64
C ASN A 154 5.52 -49.39 17.82
N ASP A 155 6.77 -49.36 18.28
CA ASP A 155 7.95 -50.25 18.08
C ASP A 155 7.61 -51.75 18.41
N PRO A 156 8.45 -52.81 18.20
CA PRO A 156 9.92 -52.83 18.07
C PRO A 156 10.60 -53.89 17.15
N ASP A 157 11.91 -53.69 16.94
CA ASP A 157 13.02 -54.64 16.75
C ASP A 157 12.90 -55.84 15.77
N TYR A 158 13.91 -56.01 14.90
CA TYR A 158 14.87 -57.13 14.94
C TYR A 158 15.79 -57.15 13.71
N ASP A 159 17.05 -57.45 13.99
CA ASP A 159 18.21 -57.70 13.13
C ASP A 159 17.92 -58.57 11.88
N ASP A 160 18.64 -58.34 10.77
CA ASP A 160 19.77 -59.22 10.47
C ASP A 160 20.64 -58.77 9.28
N ASN A 161 21.93 -59.02 9.47
CA ASN A 161 23.00 -58.85 8.51
C ASN A 161 23.00 -60.01 7.49
N ASP A 162 23.29 -59.63 6.24
CA ASP A 162 24.13 -60.33 5.27
C ASP A 162 23.90 -61.84 5.03
N SER A 163 23.42 -62.20 3.83
CA SER A 163 24.19 -63.10 2.97
C SER A 163 23.51 -63.40 1.63
N SER A 164 24.36 -63.37 0.60
CA SER A 164 24.43 -64.31 -0.51
C SER A 164 24.14 -63.79 -1.93
N SER A 165 25.19 -63.97 -2.72
CA SER A 165 25.35 -63.82 -4.15
C SER A 165 24.44 -64.70 -5.00
N GLY A 166 23.87 -64.14 -6.07
CA GLY A 166 23.22 -64.92 -7.13
C GLY A 166 22.83 -64.09 -8.35
N LYS A 167 23.78 -63.87 -9.28
CA LYS A 167 23.56 -63.19 -10.57
C LYS A 167 22.62 -63.99 -11.49
N ARG A 168 21.59 -63.35 -12.06
CA ARG A 168 21.14 -63.58 -13.47
C ARG A 168 20.67 -62.28 -14.15
N LYS A 169 21.17 -62.09 -15.37
CA LYS A 169 21.13 -60.90 -16.26
C LYS A 169 19.78 -60.70 -16.95
N ARG A 170 19.39 -59.44 -17.22
CA ARG A 170 18.77 -59.04 -18.51
C ARG A 170 18.89 -57.54 -18.84
N LYS A 171 19.69 -57.26 -19.87
CA LYS A 171 19.69 -56.15 -20.87
C LYS A 171 19.25 -54.72 -20.46
N GLN A 172 20.23 -53.80 -20.43
CA GLN A 172 20.06 -52.38 -20.76
C GLN A 172 21.24 -51.87 -21.58
N ILE A 173 20.97 -51.25 -22.76
CA ILE A 173 21.86 -50.36 -23.53
C ILE A 173 20.92 -49.48 -24.39
N PRO A 174 21.22 -48.20 -24.71
CA PRO A 174 21.72 -47.12 -23.86
C PRO A 174 20.88 -45.83 -24.08
N SER A 175 21.00 -44.81 -23.23
CA SER A 175 20.70 -43.44 -23.66
C SER A 175 21.78 -42.48 -23.18
N ALA A 176 22.14 -41.61 -24.11
CA ALA A 176 23.43 -40.96 -24.21
C ALA A 176 23.59 -39.79 -23.23
N LYS A 177 24.86 -39.52 -22.92
CA LYS A 177 25.33 -38.27 -22.32
C LYS A 177 24.99 -37.11 -23.26
N THR A 178 24.22 -36.14 -22.79
CA THR A 178 24.28 -34.77 -23.30
C THR A 178 24.26 -33.81 -22.12
N SER A 179 25.36 -33.07 -21.99
CA SER A 179 25.56 -31.98 -21.06
C SER A 179 24.47 -30.91 -21.16
N SER A 180 23.68 -30.70 -20.13
CA SER A 180 22.95 -29.45 -19.93
C SER A 180 23.68 -28.61 -18.88
N LYS A 181 24.48 -27.67 -19.38
CA LYS A 181 25.03 -26.56 -18.60
C LYS A 181 23.87 -25.95 -17.81
N LYS A 182 23.91 -26.01 -16.47
CA LYS A 182 23.16 -25.08 -15.62
C LYS A 182 23.69 -23.69 -15.93
N SER A 183 23.16 -23.06 -16.97
CA SER A 183 23.31 -21.63 -17.16
C SER A 183 22.70 -21.00 -15.91
N ARG A 184 23.55 -20.45 -15.04
CA ARG A 184 23.15 -19.35 -14.17
C ARG A 184 22.54 -18.33 -15.13
N LYS A 185 21.21 -18.32 -15.23
CA LYS A 185 20.50 -17.21 -15.86
C LYS A 185 20.85 -16.03 -14.96
N THR A 186 21.81 -15.25 -15.43
CA THR A 186 22.04 -13.89 -14.96
C THR A 186 20.67 -13.23 -15.08
N ILE A 187 19.98 -13.11 -13.95
CA ILE A 187 18.78 -12.29 -13.86
C ILE A 187 19.29 -10.92 -14.28
N ALA A 188 18.92 -10.50 -15.49
CA ALA A 188 19.18 -9.15 -15.92
C ALA A 188 18.62 -8.25 -14.82
N SER A 189 19.49 -7.45 -14.22
CA SER A 189 19.10 -6.43 -13.25
C SER A 189 18.04 -5.58 -13.94
N SER A 190 16.76 -5.84 -13.65
CA SER A 190 15.69 -4.96 -14.08
C SER A 190 16.04 -3.59 -13.55
N SER A 191 16.08 -2.60 -14.43
CA SER A 191 16.27 -1.20 -14.07
C SER A 191 15.39 -0.92 -12.85
N LYS A 192 15.98 -0.48 -11.74
CA LYS A 192 15.23 -0.19 -10.52
C LYS A 192 14.24 0.92 -10.84
N VAL A 193 12.97 0.58 -11.02
CA VAL A 193 11.89 1.55 -11.17
C VAL A 193 11.86 2.37 -9.88
N ILE A 194 12.14 3.67 -9.99
CA ILE A 194 12.09 4.58 -8.85
C ILE A 194 10.63 4.93 -8.63
N ALA A 195 10.10 4.55 -7.46
CA ALA A 195 8.80 4.98 -6.98
C ALA A 195 9.00 5.86 -5.73
N THR A 196 8.55 7.12 -5.80
CA THR A 196 8.46 8.03 -4.64
C THR A 196 7.03 8.49 -4.47
N VAL A 197 6.59 8.59 -3.22
CA VAL A 197 5.30 9.18 -2.83
C VAL A 197 5.64 10.37 -1.95
N ASP A 198 5.29 11.56 -2.42
CA ASP A 198 5.80 12.82 -1.89
C ASP A 198 4.66 13.55 -1.16
N GLU A 199 4.15 14.66 -1.71
CA GLU A 199 3.22 15.56 -1.03
C GLU A 199 1.76 15.11 -1.14
N TYR A 200 0.96 15.37 -0.12
CA TYR A 200 -0.48 15.15 -0.17
C TYR A 200 -1.16 16.19 -1.07
N ILE A 201 -1.87 15.75 -2.10
CA ILE A 201 -2.59 16.65 -3.03
C ILE A 201 -4.09 16.71 -2.69
N GLY A 202 -4.66 15.65 -2.12
CA GLY A 202 -6.08 15.61 -1.80
C GLY A 202 -6.53 14.24 -1.32
N GLY A 203 -7.76 14.12 -0.85
CA GLY A 203 -8.28 12.87 -0.30
C GLY A 203 -9.78 12.91 -0.10
N GLY A 204 -10.40 11.74 -0.22
CA GLY A 204 -11.83 11.53 -0.06
C GLY A 204 -12.13 10.20 0.64
N SER A 205 -13.37 9.73 0.55
CA SER A 205 -13.82 8.46 1.14
C SER A 205 -13.14 7.22 0.58
N PHE A 206 -12.48 7.32 -0.57
CA PHE A 206 -11.91 6.18 -1.31
C PHE A 206 -10.37 6.18 -1.34
N GLY A 207 -9.76 6.88 -0.38
CA GLY A 207 -8.32 6.91 -0.19
C GLY A 207 -7.70 8.30 -0.31
N LYS A 208 -6.37 8.32 -0.17
CA LYS A 208 -5.56 9.54 -0.14
C LYS A 208 -4.71 9.64 -1.40
N ILE A 209 -4.69 10.83 -2.00
CA ILE A 209 -3.95 11.18 -3.21
C ILE A 209 -2.67 11.93 -2.84
N PHE A 210 -1.54 11.49 -3.39
CA PHE A 210 -0.23 12.10 -3.21
C PHE A 210 0.44 12.36 -4.56
N SER A 211 1.32 13.35 -4.64
CA SER A 211 2.25 13.50 -5.76
C SER A 211 3.39 12.50 -5.62
N GLY A 212 4.17 12.33 -6.67
CA GLY A 212 5.37 11.52 -6.61
C GLY A 212 5.91 11.18 -7.99
N TYR A 213 6.82 10.22 -8.03
CA TYR A 213 7.41 9.73 -9.27
C TYR A 213 7.23 8.22 -9.40
N TYR A 214 7.01 7.76 -10.62
CA TYR A 214 7.05 6.35 -11.02
C TYR A 214 7.83 6.27 -12.34
N ASP A 215 8.92 5.49 -12.37
CA ASP A 215 9.81 5.39 -13.54
C ASP A 215 10.29 6.75 -14.06
N ASN A 216 10.68 7.65 -13.14
CA ASN A 216 11.06 9.05 -13.41
C ASN A 216 9.96 9.92 -14.04
N GLN A 217 8.72 9.45 -14.08
CA GLN A 217 7.56 10.23 -14.50
C GLN A 217 6.79 10.74 -13.28
N ALA A 218 6.40 12.02 -13.29
CA ALA A 218 5.55 12.58 -12.25
C ALA A 218 4.14 11.95 -12.30
N VAL A 219 3.64 11.52 -11.16
CA VAL A 219 2.39 10.77 -11.02
C VAL A 219 1.57 11.21 -9.82
N ALA A 220 0.26 10.95 -9.88
CA ALA A 220 -0.66 11.03 -8.76
C ALA A 220 -0.87 9.62 -8.17
N TRP A 221 -0.47 9.42 -6.93
CA TRP A 221 -0.62 8.17 -6.19
C TRP A 221 -1.92 8.14 -5.41
N LYS A 222 -2.86 7.27 -5.78
CA LYS A 222 -4.02 6.95 -4.93
C LYS A 222 -3.66 5.75 -4.06
N THR A 223 -3.64 5.94 -2.74
CA THR A 223 -3.16 4.93 -1.79
C THR A 223 -4.22 4.56 -0.75
N CYS A 224 -4.25 3.29 -0.37
CA CYS A 224 -5.10 2.73 0.67
C CYS A 224 -4.27 1.88 1.65
N ASP A 225 -4.53 2.03 2.95
CA ASP A 225 -3.98 1.15 3.99
C ASP A 225 -4.73 -0.20 3.99
N ALA A 226 -4.20 -1.15 3.22
CA ALA A 226 -4.78 -2.47 2.99
C ALA A 226 -5.03 -3.26 4.28
N CYS A 227 -4.25 -2.98 5.33
CA CYS A 227 -4.36 -3.66 6.62
C CYS A 227 -5.54 -3.16 7.47
N LYS A 228 -5.96 -1.91 7.28
CA LYS A 228 -7.00 -1.26 8.11
C LYS A 228 -8.33 -1.07 7.39
N GLN A 229 -8.30 -0.95 6.06
CA GLN A 229 -9.44 -0.50 5.27
C GLN A 229 -9.73 -1.49 4.13
N LYS A 230 -10.21 -2.68 4.48
CA LYS A 230 -10.50 -3.77 3.51
C LYS A 230 -11.49 -3.35 2.43
N GLU A 231 -12.54 -2.60 2.78
CA GLU A 231 -13.56 -2.15 1.81
C GLU A 231 -13.03 -1.05 0.87
N GLU A 232 -12.19 -0.12 1.38
CA GLU A 232 -11.52 0.86 0.53
C GLU A 232 -10.53 0.19 -0.44
N MET A 233 -9.84 -0.85 0.02
CA MET A 233 -8.94 -1.63 -0.83
C MET A 233 -9.70 -2.34 -1.96
N LYS A 234 -10.83 -2.99 -1.67
CA LYS A 234 -11.70 -3.59 -2.71
C LYS A 234 -12.12 -2.54 -3.74
N THR A 235 -12.54 -1.36 -3.26
CA THR A 235 -12.92 -0.24 -4.13
C THR A 235 -11.77 0.23 -5.02
N LEU A 236 -10.54 0.29 -4.48
CA LEU A 236 -9.35 0.72 -5.25
C LEU A 236 -8.88 -0.35 -6.26
N ILE A 237 -9.03 -1.63 -5.92
CA ILE A 237 -8.79 -2.75 -6.85
C ILE A 237 -9.80 -2.70 -7.99
N HIS A 238 -11.08 -2.53 -7.67
CA HIS A 238 -12.16 -2.38 -8.64
C HIS A 238 -11.88 -1.21 -9.60
N GLU A 239 -11.50 -0.06 -9.06
CA GLU A 239 -11.10 1.09 -9.88
C GLU A 239 -9.95 0.75 -10.86
N ALA A 240 -8.93 0.01 -10.40
CA ALA A 240 -7.83 -0.44 -11.26
C ALA A 240 -8.31 -1.36 -12.41
N GLN A 241 -9.31 -2.21 -12.16
CA GLN A 241 -9.94 -3.05 -13.18
C GLN A 241 -10.68 -2.19 -14.21
N ILE A 242 -11.41 -1.16 -13.77
CA ILE A 242 -12.08 -0.22 -14.67
C ILE A 242 -11.07 0.54 -15.54
N TYR A 243 -9.96 1.02 -14.99
CA TYR A 243 -8.87 1.61 -15.78
C TYR A 243 -8.29 0.64 -16.81
N SER A 244 -8.23 -0.67 -16.49
CA SER A 244 -7.77 -1.70 -17.41
C SER A 244 -8.75 -1.90 -18.58
N ILE A 245 -10.06 -1.81 -18.35
CA ILE A 245 -11.09 -1.82 -19.40
C ILE A 245 -11.01 -0.57 -20.26
N LEU A 246 -10.84 0.59 -19.62
CA LEU A 246 -10.75 1.90 -20.28
C LEU A 246 -9.36 2.19 -20.88
N LYS A 247 -8.58 1.16 -21.19
CA LYS A 247 -7.18 1.31 -21.62
C LYS A 247 -7.01 2.25 -22.81
N GLU A 248 -7.93 2.20 -23.76
CA GLU A 248 -7.93 3.05 -24.94
C GLU A 248 -8.34 4.51 -24.65
N CYS A 249 -9.09 4.76 -23.57
CA CYS A 249 -9.51 6.11 -23.14
C CYS A 249 -8.41 6.87 -22.38
N GLN A 250 -7.39 6.16 -21.90
CA GLN A 250 -6.31 6.72 -21.09
C GLN A 250 -5.53 7.82 -21.83
N GLY A 251 -5.23 8.90 -21.12
CA GLY A 251 -4.57 10.09 -21.66
C GLY A 251 -5.46 10.99 -22.53
N ARG A 252 -6.69 10.56 -22.84
CA ARG A 252 -7.64 11.31 -23.68
C ARG A 252 -8.88 11.76 -22.90
N VAL A 253 -9.46 10.83 -22.12
CA VAL A 253 -10.72 11.04 -21.40
C VAL A 253 -10.59 10.66 -19.92
N VAL A 254 -9.70 9.73 -19.61
CA VAL A 254 -9.32 9.36 -18.24
C VAL A 254 -7.80 9.46 -18.09
N PRO A 255 -7.26 9.70 -16.89
CA PRO A 255 -5.82 9.67 -16.64
C PRO A 255 -5.17 8.35 -17.08
N CYS A 256 -3.90 8.37 -17.49
CA CYS A 256 -3.15 7.12 -17.65
C CYS A 256 -2.90 6.45 -16.29
N LEU A 257 -3.05 5.13 -16.20
CA LEU A 257 -2.63 4.28 -15.10
C LEU A 257 -1.27 3.68 -15.45
N PHE A 258 -0.24 4.04 -14.68
CA PHE A 258 1.13 3.55 -14.88
C PHE A 258 1.46 2.36 -13.99
N TYR A 259 0.83 2.29 -12.81
CA TYR A 259 1.08 1.22 -11.85
C TYR A 259 -0.20 0.89 -11.08
N LYS A 260 -0.38 -0.40 -10.82
CA LYS A 260 -1.31 -0.92 -9.82
C LYS A 260 -0.57 -1.97 -9.00
N GLY A 261 -0.73 -1.97 -7.68
CA GLY A 261 -0.18 -3.00 -6.83
C GLY A 261 0.24 -2.50 -5.47
N TYR A 262 0.96 -3.35 -4.75
CA TYR A 262 1.44 -3.00 -3.42
C TYR A 262 2.69 -2.15 -3.49
N ILE A 263 2.79 -1.18 -2.57
CA ILE A 263 3.98 -0.38 -2.30
C ILE A 263 4.33 -0.49 -0.82
N TYR A 264 5.54 -0.05 -0.48
CA TYR A 264 6.09 -0.22 0.88
C TYR A 264 6.03 -1.69 1.34
N ASP A 265 6.30 -2.61 0.41
CA ASP A 265 6.42 -4.05 0.64
C ASP A 265 5.15 -4.63 1.29
N GLY A 266 4.04 -4.50 0.56
CA GLY A 266 2.73 -5.04 0.94
C GLY A 266 1.90 -4.13 1.85
N TYR A 267 2.44 -3.03 2.38
CA TYR A 267 1.72 -2.24 3.38
C TYR A 267 0.58 -1.40 2.80
N LEU A 268 0.82 -0.70 1.69
CA LEU A 268 -0.22 0.07 1.00
C LEU A 268 -0.50 -0.56 -0.35
N PHE A 269 -1.77 -0.66 -0.69
CA PHE A 269 -2.17 -0.86 -2.08
C PHE A 269 -2.27 0.51 -2.75
N ALA A 270 -1.75 0.64 -3.96
CA ALA A 270 -1.64 1.93 -4.63
C ALA A 270 -1.83 1.85 -6.15
N LEU A 271 -2.40 2.93 -6.68
CA LEU A 271 -2.44 3.23 -8.11
C LEU A 271 -1.56 4.44 -8.39
N ALA A 272 -0.66 4.36 -9.38
CA ALA A 272 0.05 5.52 -9.91
C ALA A 272 -0.64 5.96 -11.20
N MET A 273 -1.20 7.16 -11.21
CA MET A 273 -1.93 7.73 -12.34
C MET A 273 -1.22 8.95 -12.91
N GLN A 274 -1.59 9.36 -14.12
CA GLN A 274 -1.19 10.63 -14.71
C GLN A 274 -1.49 11.78 -13.76
N LEU A 275 -0.43 12.50 -13.38
CA LEU A 275 -0.56 13.76 -12.69
C LEU A 275 -1.05 14.82 -13.69
N ILE A 276 -2.23 15.39 -13.43
CA ILE A 276 -2.76 16.48 -14.24
C ILE A 276 -2.33 17.79 -13.59
N GLU A 277 -1.23 18.36 -14.11
CA GLU A 277 -0.61 19.58 -13.60
C GLU A 277 -1.57 20.78 -13.70
N ASP A 278 -1.58 21.64 -12.67
CA ASP A 278 -2.44 22.82 -12.55
C ASP A 278 -3.94 22.53 -12.79
N SER A 279 -4.36 21.29 -12.54
CA SER A 279 -5.73 20.87 -12.75
C SER A 279 -6.67 21.54 -11.75
N ARG A 280 -7.90 21.74 -12.20
CA ARG A 280 -9.00 22.22 -11.36
C ARG A 280 -10.26 21.44 -11.65
N HIS A 281 -11.07 21.21 -10.63
CA HIS A 281 -12.42 20.71 -10.83
C HIS A 281 -13.22 21.65 -11.71
N ILE A 282 -14.10 21.09 -12.52
CA ILE A 282 -14.95 21.90 -13.39
C ILE A 282 -15.89 22.78 -12.57
N ASP A 283 -16.19 23.97 -13.11
CA ASP A 283 -17.24 24.85 -12.61
C ASP A 283 -18.25 25.05 -13.74
N PRO A 284 -19.44 24.40 -13.69
CA PRO A 284 -20.46 24.49 -14.73
C PRO A 284 -20.90 25.91 -15.10
N THR A 285 -20.72 26.88 -14.20
CA THR A 285 -21.09 28.29 -14.44
C THR A 285 -20.07 29.01 -15.32
N ARG A 286 -18.84 28.50 -15.40
CA ARG A 286 -17.73 29.09 -16.16
C ARG A 286 -17.49 28.40 -17.51
N LEU A 287 -18.18 27.29 -17.78
CA LEU A 287 -18.02 26.53 -19.01
C LEU A 287 -18.88 27.10 -20.14
N THR A 288 -18.35 27.14 -21.36
CA THR A 288 -19.12 27.46 -22.56
C THR A 288 -20.04 26.30 -22.96
N LYS A 289 -20.97 26.55 -23.88
CA LYS A 289 -21.85 25.50 -24.39
C LYS A 289 -21.09 24.41 -25.13
N GLU A 290 -20.04 24.80 -25.86
CA GLU A 290 -19.16 23.91 -26.61
C GLU A 290 -18.35 23.02 -25.66
N GLU A 291 -17.78 23.58 -24.60
CA GLU A 291 -17.06 22.83 -23.57
C GLU A 291 -17.97 21.82 -22.86
N LYS A 292 -19.19 22.23 -22.50
CA LYS A 292 -20.18 21.33 -21.90
C LYS A 292 -20.52 20.17 -22.84
N SER A 293 -20.74 20.45 -24.12
CA SER A 293 -20.99 19.42 -25.14
C SER A 293 -19.79 18.47 -25.30
N PHE A 294 -18.57 19.01 -25.24
CA PHE A 294 -17.34 18.24 -25.30
C PHE A 294 -17.21 17.27 -24.11
N ILE A 295 -17.47 17.71 -22.87
CA ILE A 295 -17.48 16.83 -21.69
C ILE A 295 -18.53 15.72 -21.81
N VAL A 296 -19.72 16.01 -22.34
CA VAL A 296 -20.74 14.98 -22.60
C VAL A 296 -20.25 13.95 -23.63
N ASN A 297 -19.59 14.39 -24.70
CA ASN A 297 -19.04 13.47 -25.70
C ASN A 297 -17.92 12.61 -25.12
N GLN A 298 -17.08 13.16 -24.25
CA GLN A 298 -16.08 12.37 -23.52
C GLN A 298 -16.73 11.29 -22.65
N LEU A 299 -17.80 11.60 -21.90
CA LEU A 299 -18.53 10.56 -21.15
C LEU A 299 -19.05 9.46 -22.07
N ARG A 300 -19.51 9.80 -23.28
CA ARG A 300 -19.95 8.80 -24.27
C ARG A 300 -18.81 7.90 -24.72
N GLU A 301 -17.57 8.38 -24.80
CA GLU A 301 -16.41 7.53 -25.09
C GLU A 301 -16.21 6.47 -24.00
N ILE A 302 -16.43 6.82 -22.72
CA ILE A 302 -16.41 5.84 -21.61
C ILE A 302 -17.56 4.84 -21.78
N HIS A 303 -18.76 5.32 -22.10
CA HIS A 303 -19.96 4.48 -22.25
C HIS A 303 -19.85 3.45 -23.38
N LYS A 304 -19.02 3.69 -24.42
CA LYS A 304 -18.78 2.70 -25.49
C LYS A 304 -18.16 1.40 -24.99
N PHE A 305 -17.49 1.43 -23.85
CA PHE A 305 -16.91 0.25 -23.19
C PHE A 305 -17.87 -0.39 -22.18
N GLY A 306 -19.15 0.02 -22.15
CA GLY A 306 -20.14 -0.50 -21.21
C GLY A 306 -19.92 -0.02 -19.78
N VAL A 307 -19.09 1.01 -19.56
CA VAL A 307 -18.75 1.49 -18.22
C VAL A 307 -19.67 2.64 -17.81
N LEU A 308 -20.40 2.46 -16.72
CA LEU A 308 -21.05 3.54 -15.97
C LEU A 308 -20.09 4.09 -14.93
N HIS A 309 -19.92 5.40 -14.87
CA HIS A 309 -19.10 6.01 -13.82
C HIS A 309 -19.77 5.93 -12.43
N ASN A 310 -21.08 6.10 -12.40
CA ASN A 310 -22.01 6.04 -11.26
C ASN A 310 -21.83 7.10 -10.15
N ASP A 311 -20.78 7.94 -10.23
CA ASP A 311 -20.55 9.08 -9.32
C ASP A 311 -20.25 10.37 -10.11
N ILE A 312 -21.15 10.73 -11.03
CA ILE A 312 -21.01 11.96 -11.81
C ILE A 312 -21.20 13.19 -10.91
N ALA A 313 -20.10 13.90 -10.66
CA ALA A 313 -20.04 15.12 -9.87
C ALA A 313 -18.93 16.05 -10.38
N THR A 314 -19.01 17.36 -10.09
CA THR A 314 -17.98 18.34 -10.51
C THR A 314 -16.61 18.02 -9.93
N ARG A 315 -16.55 17.43 -8.73
CA ARG A 315 -15.32 16.95 -8.09
C ARG A 315 -14.63 15.79 -8.86
N ASN A 316 -15.36 15.06 -9.70
CA ASN A 316 -14.84 13.90 -10.41
C ASN A 316 -14.51 14.20 -11.89
N ILE A 317 -14.50 15.49 -12.26
CA ILE A 317 -14.12 15.95 -13.60
C ILE A 317 -13.08 17.05 -13.45
N LEU A 318 -11.87 16.78 -13.91
CA LEU A 318 -10.74 17.71 -13.88
C LEU A 318 -10.57 18.38 -15.23
N TYR A 319 -10.28 19.68 -15.23
CA TYR A 319 -9.83 20.45 -16.37
C TYR A 319 -8.31 20.60 -16.34
N GLU A 320 -7.64 20.30 -17.45
CA GLU A 320 -6.20 20.48 -17.66
C GLU A 320 -5.94 21.73 -18.52
N PRO A 321 -5.39 22.82 -17.96
CA PRO A 321 -5.18 24.05 -18.70
C PRO A 321 -4.23 23.92 -19.90
N LYS A 322 -3.22 23.06 -19.78
CA LYS A 322 -2.15 22.87 -20.78
C LYS A 322 -2.65 22.32 -22.10
N SER A 323 -3.47 21.27 -22.05
CA SER A 323 -4.08 20.65 -23.23
C SER A 323 -5.48 21.21 -23.54
N ARG A 324 -6.04 22.01 -22.63
CA ARG A 324 -7.46 22.43 -22.64
C ARG A 324 -8.41 21.24 -22.72
N ASN A 325 -8.06 20.16 -22.02
CA ASN A 325 -8.81 18.92 -22.02
C ASN A 325 -9.49 18.68 -20.66
N TYR A 326 -10.44 17.74 -20.63
CA TYR A 326 -11.09 17.29 -19.41
C TYR A 326 -10.85 15.81 -19.18
N PHE A 327 -10.82 15.42 -17.90
CA PHE A 327 -10.56 14.06 -17.47
C PHE A 327 -11.57 13.64 -16.40
N PHE A 328 -12.20 12.48 -16.61
CA PHE A 328 -13.00 11.81 -15.60
C PHE A 328 -12.08 11.02 -14.66
N ILE A 329 -12.34 11.13 -13.36
CA ILE A 329 -11.55 10.49 -12.30
C ILE A 329 -12.46 9.81 -11.28
N ASP A 330 -11.89 8.96 -10.44
CA ASP A 330 -12.59 8.27 -9.34
C ASP A 330 -13.64 7.25 -9.82
N PHE A 331 -13.16 6.12 -10.32
CA PHE A 331 -14.01 5.03 -10.83
C PHE A 331 -14.37 3.99 -9.74
N GLY A 332 -14.18 4.31 -8.46
CA GLY A 332 -14.43 3.38 -7.35
C GLY A 332 -15.86 2.85 -7.29
N LEU A 333 -16.84 3.61 -7.78
CA LEU A 333 -18.27 3.23 -7.77
C LEU A 333 -18.80 2.76 -9.13
N SER A 334 -17.91 2.62 -10.12
CA SER A 334 -18.28 2.32 -11.50
C SER A 334 -18.84 0.91 -11.66
N VAL A 335 -19.66 0.70 -12.68
CA VAL A 335 -20.30 -0.60 -12.96
C VAL A 335 -20.25 -0.89 -14.45
N ILE A 336 -19.98 -2.15 -14.79
CA ILE A 336 -20.03 -2.62 -16.17
C ILE A 336 -21.47 -3.03 -16.50
N VAL A 337 -21.97 -2.58 -17.64
CA VAL A 337 -23.31 -2.85 -18.15
C VAL A 337 -23.25 -3.11 -19.65
N ASP A 338 -24.31 -3.70 -20.19
CA ASP A 338 -24.44 -3.81 -21.64
C ASP A 338 -24.43 -2.44 -22.32
N ASN A 339 -23.83 -2.36 -23.51
CA ASN A 339 -23.73 -1.12 -24.30
C ASN A 339 -25.11 -0.53 -24.68
N GLU A 340 -26.16 -1.35 -24.67
CA GLU A 340 -27.54 -0.92 -24.93
C GLU A 340 -28.31 -0.57 -23.65
N SER A 341 -27.65 -0.64 -22.49
CA SER A 341 -28.29 -0.41 -21.21
C SER A 341 -28.89 1.00 -21.12
N PRO A 342 -30.17 1.13 -20.75
CA PRO A 342 -30.81 2.45 -20.57
C PRO A 342 -30.18 3.24 -19.42
N LYS A 343 -29.36 2.60 -18.57
CA LYS A 343 -28.61 3.26 -17.50
C LYS A 343 -27.56 4.25 -18.06
N LEU A 344 -26.93 3.96 -19.20
CA LEU A 344 -25.95 4.85 -19.85
C LEU A 344 -26.61 6.17 -20.22
N GLY A 345 -27.77 6.11 -20.88
CA GLY A 345 -28.57 7.29 -21.21
C GLY A 345 -29.09 8.06 -19.98
N LYS A 346 -29.34 7.38 -18.85
CA LYS A 346 -29.69 8.04 -17.59
C LYS A 346 -28.50 8.79 -16.99
N GLU A 347 -27.31 8.22 -17.04
CA GLU A 347 -26.08 8.87 -16.58
C GLU A 347 -25.72 10.10 -17.43
N GLU A 348 -25.84 10.00 -18.76
CA GLU A 348 -25.64 11.15 -19.66
C GLU A 348 -26.60 12.31 -19.31
N ARG A 349 -27.88 12.01 -19.02
CA ARG A 349 -28.85 13.04 -18.59
C ARG A 349 -28.48 13.65 -17.25
N ARG A 350 -27.95 12.87 -16.30
CA ARG A 350 -27.44 13.40 -15.02
C ARG A 350 -26.28 14.37 -15.26
N LEU A 351 -25.33 14.01 -16.13
CA LEU A 351 -24.23 14.89 -16.50
C LEU A 351 -24.73 16.17 -17.16
N LYS A 352 -25.66 16.10 -18.12
CA LYS A 352 -26.25 17.29 -18.76
C LYS A 352 -26.90 18.22 -17.74
N LYS A 353 -27.66 17.66 -16.79
CA LYS A 353 -28.26 18.44 -15.69
C LYS A 353 -27.18 19.11 -14.83
N LEU A 354 -26.11 18.40 -14.49
CA LEU A 354 -24.97 18.94 -13.74
C LEU A 354 -24.31 20.11 -14.49
N LEU A 355 -24.16 19.97 -15.80
CA LEU A 355 -23.57 20.98 -16.68
C LEU A 355 -24.54 22.13 -17.03
N GLN A 356 -25.81 22.06 -16.62
CA GLN A 356 -26.84 23.05 -16.96
C GLN A 356 -27.04 23.17 -18.49
N LEU A 357 -27.08 22.02 -19.18
CA LEU A 357 -27.34 21.91 -20.62
C LEU A 357 -28.79 21.56 -20.95
#